data_AF-A0A1H4CNK8-F1
#
_entry.id   AF-A0A1H4CNK8-F1
#
_cell.length_a   1.000
_cell.length_b   1.000
_cell.length_c   1.000
_cell.angle_alpha   90.00
_cell.angle_beta   90.00
_cell.angle_gamma   90.00
#
_symmetry.space_group_name_H-M   'P 1'
#
loop_
_entity.id
_entity.type
_entity.pdbx_description
1 polymer ?
#
loop_
_entity_poly.entity_id
_entity_poly.type
_entity_poly.pdbx_seq_one_letter_code
_entity_poly.pdbx_strand_id
1 'polypeptide(L)'
;MRVNFRKYKFKGRLFSKSIDLAEVKMFTNRFEIKISPFVEYSGIYHIESIVEKTKLQTVYKVVKKDLSDETDLDFSVLNPSDNFYITLKEDRREISIVKDKLEGIVLKTPIIKRH
;
A
#
# COMPACT_ATOMS: atom_id res chain seq x y z
N MET A 1 -2.80 -11.17 7.61
CA MET A 1 -4.19 -10.99 7.08
C MET A 1 -4.13 -10.66 5.59
N ARG A 2 -5.03 -11.18 4.74
CA ARG A 2 -5.06 -10.92 3.28
C ARG A 2 -6.34 -10.20 2.86
N VAL A 3 -6.23 -9.17 2.03
CA VAL A 3 -7.36 -8.39 1.48
C VAL A 3 -7.20 -8.27 -0.03
N ASN A 4 -8.30 -8.49 -0.77
CA ASN A 4 -8.34 -8.39 -2.21
C ASN A 4 -9.13 -7.15 -2.63
N PHE A 5 -8.59 -6.40 -3.58
CA PHE A 5 -9.16 -5.19 -4.14
C PHE A 5 -9.45 -5.40 -5.64
N ARG A 6 -10.55 -4.81 -6.11
CA ARG A 6 -11.02 -4.94 -7.51
C ARG A 6 -11.20 -3.61 -8.22
N LYS A 7 -10.95 -2.51 -7.52
CA LYS A 7 -10.98 -1.17 -8.10
C LYS A 7 -9.72 -0.42 -7.71
N TYR A 8 -9.25 0.43 -8.61
CA TYR A 8 -8.14 1.33 -8.35
C TYR A 8 -8.43 2.74 -8.86
N LYS A 9 -7.71 3.73 -8.33
CA LYS A 9 -7.57 5.05 -8.92
C LYS A 9 -6.20 5.64 -8.56
N PHE A 10 -5.69 6.53 -9.38
CA PHE A 10 -4.54 7.34 -8.98
C PHE A 10 -4.97 8.46 -8.04
N LYS A 11 -4.10 8.82 -7.10
CA LYS A 11 -4.28 9.97 -6.21
C LYS A 11 -4.51 11.24 -7.05
N GLY A 12 -5.43 12.10 -6.62
CA GLY A 12 -5.86 13.27 -7.39
C GLY A 12 -6.89 12.98 -8.49
N ARG A 13 -7.12 11.72 -8.89
CA ARG A 13 -8.19 11.38 -9.84
C ARG A 13 -9.52 11.12 -9.12
N LEU A 14 -10.61 11.59 -9.75
CA LEU A 14 -11.97 11.44 -9.23
C LEU A 14 -12.54 10.04 -9.48
N PHE A 15 -12.29 9.47 -10.66
CA PHE A 15 -12.88 8.21 -11.09
C PHE A 15 -12.01 6.99 -10.76
N SER A 16 -12.66 5.87 -10.45
CA SER A 16 -12.01 4.57 -10.24
C SER A 16 -12.25 3.64 -11.42
N LYS A 17 -11.25 2.80 -11.74
CA LYS A 17 -11.31 1.76 -12.78
C LYS A 17 -11.28 0.38 -12.14
N SER A 18 -11.77 -0.63 -12.86
CA SER A 18 -11.67 -2.04 -12.46
C SER A 18 -10.24 -2.55 -12.65
N ILE A 19 -9.84 -3.50 -11.81
CA ILE A 19 -8.56 -4.21 -11.88
C ILE A 19 -8.83 -5.70 -11.59
N ASP A 20 -8.21 -6.58 -12.37
CA ASP A 20 -8.50 -8.02 -12.31
C ASP A 20 -8.24 -8.59 -10.92
N LEU A 21 -7.11 -8.22 -10.31
CA LEU A 21 -6.84 -8.51 -8.91
C LEU A 21 -5.70 -7.62 -8.37
N ALA A 22 -5.96 -6.94 -7.26
CA ALA A 22 -4.92 -6.41 -6.40
C ALA A 22 -5.01 -7.08 -5.02
N GLU A 23 -3.88 -7.52 -4.49
CA GLU A 23 -3.79 -8.26 -3.24
C GLU A 23 -2.87 -7.55 -2.28
N VAL A 24 -3.32 -7.42 -1.03
CA VAL A 24 -2.51 -6.91 0.07
C VAL A 24 -2.52 -7.91 1.20
N LYS A 25 -1.34 -8.41 1.57
CA LYS A 25 -1.14 -9.14 2.81
C LYS A 25 -0.48 -8.23 3.85
N MET A 26 -1.11 -8.17 5.02
CA MET A 26 -0.66 -7.40 6.17
C MET A 26 -0.04 -8.32 7.22
N PHE A 27 1.16 -7.95 7.65
CA PHE A 27 1.90 -8.54 8.75
C PHE A 27 2.18 -7.46 9.78
N THR A 28 2.68 -7.84 10.96
CA THR A 28 2.98 -6.91 12.05
C THR A 28 4.02 -5.86 11.66
N ASN A 29 4.98 -6.21 10.80
CA ASN A 29 6.11 -5.36 10.43
C ASN A 29 6.18 -5.02 8.93
N ARG A 30 5.26 -5.52 8.09
CA ARG A 30 5.31 -5.31 6.65
C ARG A 30 3.96 -5.47 5.94
N PHE A 31 3.88 -4.90 4.75
CA PHE A 31 2.84 -5.16 3.75
C PHE A 31 3.45 -5.86 2.54
N GLU A 32 2.83 -6.93 2.06
CA GLU A 32 3.13 -7.53 0.76
C GLU A 32 2.01 -7.15 -0.20
N ILE A 33 2.32 -6.43 -1.25
CA ILE A 33 1.32 -5.84 -2.16
C ILE A 33 1.61 -6.32 -3.59
N LYS A 34 0.58 -6.84 -4.25
CA LYS A 34 0.62 -7.25 -5.65
C LYS A 34 -0.51 -6.58 -6.42
N ILE A 35 -0.17 -5.82 -7.45
CA ILE A 35 -1.11 -5.04 -8.24
C ILE A 35 -0.75 -5.21 -9.73
N SER A 36 -1.62 -5.87 -10.50
CA SER A 36 -1.42 -6.02 -11.96
C SER A 36 -2.30 -5.01 -12.72
N PRO A 37 -1.78 -4.23 -13.69
CA PRO A 37 -0.43 -4.26 -14.26
C PRO A 37 0.57 -3.32 -13.55
N PHE A 38 0.22 -2.72 -12.41
CA PHE A 38 1.01 -1.69 -11.73
C PHE A 38 2.15 -2.27 -10.88
N VAL A 39 3.18 -2.79 -11.56
CA VAL A 39 4.38 -3.39 -10.93
C VAL A 39 5.14 -2.40 -10.05
N GLU A 40 5.13 -1.10 -10.38
CA GLU A 40 5.80 -0.05 -9.62
C GLU A 40 5.28 0.06 -8.17
N TYR A 41 3.99 -0.20 -7.96
CA TYR A 41 3.32 -0.22 -6.65
C TYR A 41 3.21 -1.62 -6.05
N SER A 42 3.80 -2.63 -6.69
CA SER A 42 3.90 -3.99 -6.18
C SER A 42 5.24 -4.18 -5.47
N GLY A 43 5.26 -4.93 -4.37
CA GLY A 43 6.48 -5.21 -3.62
C GLY A 43 6.22 -5.49 -2.15
N ILE A 44 7.32 -5.55 -1.40
CA ILE A 44 7.32 -5.71 0.06
C ILE A 44 7.66 -4.36 0.69
N TYR A 45 6.75 -3.87 1.52
CA TYR A 45 6.85 -2.58 2.19
C TYR A 45 7.03 -2.81 3.69
N HIS A 46 8.22 -2.53 4.20
CA HIS A 46 8.54 -2.67 5.62
C HIS A 46 8.08 -1.44 6.40
N ILE A 47 7.41 -1.66 7.52
CA ILE A 47 6.90 -0.59 8.38
C ILE A 47 8.06 -0.03 9.20
N GLU A 48 8.38 1.24 8.99
CA GLU A 48 9.32 1.96 9.84
C GLU A 48 8.62 2.56 11.05
N SER A 49 7.48 3.22 10.83
CA SER A 49 6.75 3.89 11.89
C SER A 49 5.27 4.10 11.54
N ILE A 50 4.47 4.34 12.58
CA ILE A 50 3.09 4.81 12.46
C ILE A 50 3.12 6.33 12.52
N VAL A 51 2.74 6.98 11.42
CA VAL A 51 2.73 8.45 11.29
C VAL A 51 1.49 9.03 11.94
N GLU A 52 0.35 8.38 11.73
CA GLU A 52 -0.94 8.84 12.22
C GLU A 52 -1.85 7.64 12.48
N LYS A 53 -2.59 7.66 13.58
CA LYS A 53 -3.64 6.68 13.87
C LYS A 53 -4.89 7.38 14.36
N THR A 54 -5.96 7.27 13.60
CA THR A 54 -7.27 7.86 13.92
C THR A 54 -8.34 6.76 14.00
N LYS A 55 -9.56 7.15 14.37
CA LYS A 55 -10.72 6.23 14.31
C LYS A 55 -11.12 5.85 12.87
N LEU A 56 -10.60 6.51 11.85
CA LEU A 56 -10.99 6.32 10.45
C LEU A 56 -9.92 5.61 9.63
N GLN A 57 -8.64 5.85 9.96
CA GLN A 57 -7.51 5.32 9.22
C GLN A 57 -6.24 5.27 10.07
N THR A 58 -5.32 4.42 9.63
CA THR A 58 -3.94 4.41 10.09
C THR A 58 -3.00 4.71 8.92
N VAL A 59 -2.02 5.60 9.13
CA VAL A 59 -0.99 5.98 8.16
C VAL A 59 0.36 5.44 8.63
N TYR A 60 0.99 4.66 7.77
CA TYR A 60 2.30 4.05 7.99
C TYR A 60 3.34 4.73 7.12
N LYS A 61 4.51 5.03 7.69
CA LYS A 61 5.72 5.28 6.92
C LYS A 61 6.36 3.92 6.65
N VAL A 62 6.60 3.63 5.38
CA VAL A 62 7.14 2.35 4.95
C VAL A 62 8.28 2.54 3.97
N VAL A 63 9.16 1.56 3.92
CA VAL A 63 10.24 1.49 2.92
C VAL A 63 9.97 0.30 2.01
N LYS A 64 9.96 0.53 0.70
CA LYS A 64 9.82 -0.54 -0.29
C LYS A 64 11.19 -1.19 -0.49
N LYS A 65 11.28 -2.52 -0.33
CA LYS A 65 12.47 -3.28 -0.72
C LYS A 65 12.25 -3.87 -2.11
N ASP A 66 13.13 -3.54 -3.05
CA ASP A 66 13.25 -4.31 -4.28
C ASP A 66 14.01 -5.61 -3.99
N LEU A 67 13.54 -6.72 -4.54
CA LEU A 67 13.95 -8.10 -4.20
C LEU A 67 15.40 -8.46 -4.58
N SER A 68 16.26 -7.49 -4.91
CA SER A 68 17.65 -7.76 -5.31
C SER A 68 18.61 -8.02 -4.16
N ASP A 69 18.31 -7.53 -2.95
CA ASP A 69 19.26 -7.61 -1.84
C ASP A 69 18.74 -8.49 -0.70
N GLU A 70 19.01 -9.79 -0.82
CA GLU A 70 18.88 -10.80 0.26
C GLU A 70 20.03 -10.74 1.28
N THR A 71 20.81 -9.67 1.32
CA THR A 71 21.87 -9.47 2.31
C THR A 71 21.39 -8.62 3.47
N ASP A 72 21.78 -9.05 4.67
CA ASP A 72 21.45 -8.56 6.01
C ASP A 72 20.86 -7.14 6.13
N LEU A 73 19.79 -7.05 6.93
CA LEU A 73 19.02 -5.85 7.26
C LEU A 73 19.88 -4.75 7.91
N ASP A 74 20.59 -3.99 7.10
CA ASP A 74 21.18 -2.72 7.53
C ASP A 74 20.23 -1.56 7.21
N PHE A 75 19.55 -1.06 8.24
CA PHE A 75 18.68 0.13 8.15
C PHE A 75 19.49 1.43 8.00
N SER A 76 20.82 1.39 8.00
CA SER A 76 21.66 2.57 7.81
C SER A 76 21.80 2.99 6.34
N VAL A 77 21.44 2.12 5.39
CA VAL A 77 21.45 2.40 3.94
C VAL A 77 20.01 2.55 3.41
N LEU A 78 19.25 3.46 4.02
CA LEU A 78 17.94 3.84 3.49
C LEU A 78 18.14 4.85 2.37
N ASN A 79 17.98 4.42 1.12
CA ASN A 79 17.90 5.35 0.00
C ASN A 79 16.62 6.20 0.20
N PRO A 80 16.71 7.54 0.36
CA PRO A 80 15.55 8.38 0.64
C PRO A 80 14.45 8.26 -0.42
N SER A 81 14.82 7.82 -1.63
CA SER A 81 13.93 7.59 -2.77
C SER A 81 12.94 6.44 -2.62
N ASP A 82 13.05 5.60 -1.58
CA ASP A 82 12.21 4.42 -1.38
C ASP A 82 11.23 4.55 -0.21
N ASN A 83 11.01 5.79 0.24
CA ASN A 83 10.00 6.11 1.25
C ASN A 83 8.60 6.18 0.62
N PHE A 84 7.69 5.39 1.18
CA PHE A 84 6.27 5.41 0.84
C PHE A 84 5.43 5.67 2.08
N TYR A 85 4.22 6.13 1.84
CA TYR A 85 3.18 6.22 2.85
C TYR A 85 2.06 5.26 2.45
N ILE A 86 1.73 4.34 3.35
CA ILE A 86 0.56 3.47 3.21
C ILE A 86 -0.53 3.97 4.14
N THR A 87 -1.69 4.33 3.60
CA THR A 87 -2.88 4.61 4.42
C THR A 87 -3.85 3.44 4.33
N LEU A 88 -4.22 2.89 5.47
CA LEU A 88 -5.23 1.84 5.58
C LEU A 88 -6.45 2.40 6.29
N LYS A 89 -7.64 2.33 5.67
CA LYS A 89 -8.88 2.64 6.38
C LYS A 89 -9.22 1.56 7.39
N GLU A 90 -9.80 1.96 8.52
CA GLU A 90 -10.17 1.04 9.60
C GLU A 90 -11.20 -0.01 9.16
N ASP A 91 -12.08 0.34 8.20
CA ASP A 91 -13.04 -0.59 7.59
C ASP A 91 -12.38 -1.60 6.62
N ARG A 92 -11.08 -1.42 6.34
CA ARG A 92 -10.24 -2.22 5.44
C ARG A 92 -10.75 -2.29 4.00
N ARG A 93 -11.62 -1.35 3.61
CA ARG A 93 -12.18 -1.28 2.25
C ARG A 93 -11.35 -0.45 1.29
N GLU A 94 -10.40 0.32 1.82
CA GLU A 94 -9.54 1.20 1.04
C GLU A 94 -8.12 1.18 1.61
N ILE A 95 -7.16 1.09 0.69
CA ILE A 95 -5.74 1.28 0.99
C ILE A 95 -5.16 2.23 -0.05
N SER A 96 -4.28 3.13 0.38
CA SER A 96 -3.51 4.00 -0.52
C SER A 96 -2.02 3.75 -0.33
N ILE A 97 -1.27 3.86 -1.43
CA ILE A 97 0.19 3.73 -1.46
C ILE A 97 0.70 4.95 -2.21
N VAL A 98 1.50 5.79 -1.55
CA VAL A 98 1.93 7.09 -2.07
C VAL A 98 3.44 7.23 -1.90
N LYS A 99 4.15 7.55 -2.99
CA LYS A 99 5.57 7.90 -2.96
C LYS A 99 5.72 9.40 -2.66
N ASP A 100 6.53 9.74 -1.67
CA ASP A 100 6.88 11.13 -1.32
C ASP A 100 5.68 12.10 -1.18
N LYS A 101 4.52 11.57 -0.76
CA LYS A 101 3.23 12.27 -0.61
C LYS A 101 2.62 12.87 -1.91
N LEU A 102 3.30 12.80 -3.05
CA LEU A 102 2.87 13.42 -4.32
C LEU A 102 2.00 12.47 -5.16
N GLU A 103 2.56 11.35 -5.61
CA GLU A 103 1.89 10.41 -6.52
C GLU A 103 1.60 9.07 -5.84
N GLY A 104 0.48 8.45 -6.18
CA GLY A 104 0.10 7.19 -5.57
C GLY A 104 -1.12 6.51 -6.17
N ILE A 105 -1.32 5.27 -5.75
CA ILE A 105 -2.46 4.45 -6.11
C ILE A 105 -3.37 4.24 -4.90
N VAL A 106 -4.68 4.27 -5.13
CA VAL A 106 -5.72 3.95 -4.13
C VAL A 106 -6.46 2.73 -4.62
N LEU A 107 -6.49 1.67 -3.81
CA LEU A 107 -7.20 0.43 -4.07
C LEU A 107 -8.47 0.38 -3.23
N LYS A 108 -9.56 -0.15 -3.82
CA LYS A 108 -10.87 -0.27 -3.15
C LYS A 108 -11.46 -1.67 -3.29
N THR A 109 -11.98 -2.20 -2.19
CA THR A 109 -12.72 -3.46 -2.19
C THR A 109 -14.01 -3.26 -2.98
N PRO A 110 -14.52 -4.30 -3.67
CA PRO A 110 -15.85 -4.22 -4.26
C PRO A 110 -16.89 -3.96 -3.17
N ILE A 111 -17.78 -2.99 -3.40
CA ILE A 111 -18.94 -2.79 -2.51
C ILE A 111 -19.86 -3.97 -2.75
N ILE A 112 -19.86 -4.95 -1.84
CA ILE A 112 -20.88 -5.99 -1.82
C ILE A 112 -22.16 -5.29 -1.35
N LYS A 113 -23.01 -4.87 -2.29
CA LYS A 113 -24.40 -4.52 -1.94
C LYS A 113 -25.06 -5.83 -1.52
N ARG A 114 -25.34 -5.99 -0.23
CA ARG A 114 -26.29 -7.01 0.22
C ARG A 114 -27.66 -6.53 -0.24
N HIS A 115 -28.24 -7.24 -1.20
CA HIS A 115 -29.65 -7.14 -1.56
C HIS A 115 -30.46 -7.98 -0.58
#